data_AF-A0ABD3SH52-F1
#
_entry.id   AF-A0ABD3SH52-F1
#
_cell.length_a   1.000
_cell.length_b   1.000
_cell.length_c   1.000
_cell.angle_alpha   90.00
_cell.angle_beta   90.00
_cell.angle_gamma   90.00
#
_symmetry.space_group_name_H-M   'P 1'
#
loop_
_entity.id
_entity.type
_entity.pdbx_description
1 polymer ?
#
loop_
_entity_poly.entity_id
_entity_poly.type
_entity_poly.pdbx_seq_one_letter_code
_entity_poly.pdbx_strand_id
1 'polypeptide(L)'
;MGKGRVRVKQIGSGGPKMPINPLADLAVLPDEMIHLPPKADTNAGFMIWPMGETFTMKFKTFSAVYPNYLDSDKTVKLGRRIAAKDAVPGPTMQDIHEALVRLNVRHVIQPHKGYSRDASSRWDNPGRVLVDLEGATKNGVLDMSPDGAYDMDDSIPDMVDEETYDSQNKGRCEGRGKKQLLRKLALVISGLPNRQKRLEGKMKLLEEEKLKASEERKNIGSKAGTAMSGAGGNRKKKGKKKQ
;
A
#
# COMPACT_ATOMS: atom_id res chain seq x y z
N MET A 1 83.45 25.92 12.81
CA MET A 1 82.71 24.91 12.02
C MET A 1 81.58 25.61 11.26
N GLY A 2 81.86 26.14 10.07
CA GLY A 2 80.85 26.76 9.22
C GLY A 2 80.16 25.70 8.36
N LYS A 3 78.91 25.35 8.68
CA LYS A 3 78.07 24.51 7.82
C LYS A 3 77.05 25.40 7.12
N GLY A 4 77.33 25.69 5.85
CA GLY A 4 76.50 26.49 4.96
C GLY A 4 75.12 25.87 4.74
N ARG A 5 74.08 26.68 4.91
CA ARG A 5 72.71 26.35 4.51
C ARG A 5 72.56 26.69 3.02
N VAL A 6 72.49 25.68 2.16
CA VAL A 6 72.16 25.85 0.74
C VAL A 6 70.64 26.03 0.62
N ARG A 7 70.21 27.19 0.15
CA ARG A 7 68.81 27.55 -0.10
C ARG A 7 68.45 27.16 -1.53
N VAL A 8 67.69 26.07 -1.70
CA VAL A 8 67.23 25.63 -3.02
C VAL A 8 65.98 26.41 -3.44
N LYS A 9 66.01 26.84 -4.70
CA LYS A 9 65.12 27.76 -5.42
C LYS A 9 63.67 27.28 -5.47
N GLN A 10 62.73 28.12 -5.04
CA GLN A 10 61.37 28.12 -5.60
C GLN A 10 61.45 28.70 -7.01
N ILE A 11 61.25 27.86 -8.02
CA ILE A 11 60.88 28.31 -9.37
C ILE A 11 59.40 28.04 -9.48
N GLY A 12 58.61 29.11 -9.52
CA GLY A 12 57.16 29.03 -9.70
C GLY A 12 56.85 28.25 -10.96
N SER A 13 55.97 27.26 -10.82
CA SER A 13 55.31 26.58 -11.92
C SER A 13 54.44 27.60 -12.67
N GLY A 14 55.04 28.26 -13.65
CA GLY A 14 54.33 28.96 -14.71
C GLY A 14 53.65 27.93 -15.59
N GLY A 15 52.48 27.46 -15.17
CA GLY A 15 51.58 26.69 -16.01
C GLY A 15 51.01 27.56 -17.14
N PRO A 16 50.79 27.02 -18.35
CA PRO A 16 50.25 27.77 -19.46
C PRO A 16 48.84 28.28 -19.13
N LYS A 17 48.62 29.60 -19.27
CA LYS A 17 47.28 30.21 -19.20
C LYS A 17 46.47 29.69 -20.39
N MET A 18 45.52 28.80 -20.13
CA MET A 18 44.54 28.37 -21.13
C MET A 18 43.78 29.61 -21.65
N PRO A 19 43.52 29.73 -22.96
CA PRO A 19 42.67 30.79 -23.46
C PRO A 19 41.27 30.64 -22.86
N ILE A 20 40.73 31.75 -22.35
CA ILE A 20 39.37 31.83 -21.80
C ILE A 20 38.40 31.45 -22.93
N ASN A 21 37.70 30.31 -22.79
CA ASN A 21 36.62 29.95 -23.70
C ASN A 21 35.47 30.94 -23.50
N PRO A 22 35.12 31.78 -24.49
CA PRO A 22 34.05 32.77 -24.35
C PRO A 22 32.65 32.14 -24.27
N LEU A 23 32.54 30.83 -24.47
CA LEU A 23 31.30 30.06 -24.35
C LEU A 23 31.07 29.48 -22.94
N ALA A 24 32.02 29.64 -22.02
CA ALA A 24 31.89 29.14 -20.65
C ALA A 24 30.76 29.86 -19.88
N ASP A 25 30.45 31.10 -20.25
CA ASP A 25 29.42 31.93 -19.62
C ASP A 25 27.99 31.55 -20.07
N LEU A 26 27.85 30.78 -21.15
CA LEU A 26 26.56 30.22 -21.60
C LEU A 26 26.29 28.80 -21.08
N ALA A 27 27.28 28.14 -20.49
CA ALA A 27 27.16 26.78 -19.97
C ALA A 27 26.81 26.73 -18.47
N VAL A 28 26.97 27.86 -17.76
CA VAL A 28 26.45 28.01 -16.40
C VAL A 28 25.02 28.53 -16.53
N LEU A 29 24.07 27.61 -16.61
CA LEU A 29 22.67 27.94 -16.31
C LEU A 29 22.68 28.72 -14.99
N PRO A 30 21.98 29.86 -14.90
CA PRO A 30 21.95 30.61 -13.65
C PRO A 30 21.56 29.65 -12.53
N ASP A 31 22.24 29.78 -11.39
CA ASP A 31 21.90 29.15 -10.10
C ASP A 31 20.55 29.67 -9.58
N GLU A 32 19.55 29.86 -10.46
CA GLU A 32 18.13 29.78 -10.13
C GLU A 32 17.89 28.36 -9.63
N MET A 33 18.20 28.24 -8.35
CA MET A 33 18.01 27.13 -7.47
C MET A 33 16.73 26.43 -7.86
N ILE A 34 16.89 25.25 -8.45
CA ILE A 34 15.91 24.18 -8.39
C ILE A 34 15.54 24.09 -6.90
N HIS A 35 14.45 24.74 -6.52
CA HIS A 35 13.86 24.58 -5.21
C HIS A 35 13.32 23.15 -5.24
N LEU A 36 14.19 22.20 -4.88
CA LEU A 36 13.72 20.88 -4.50
C LEU A 36 12.61 21.17 -3.47
N PRO A 37 11.39 20.63 -3.67
CA PRO A 37 10.38 20.76 -2.64
C PRO A 37 11.04 20.34 -1.33
N PRO A 38 10.82 21.08 -0.22
CA PRO A 38 11.40 20.71 1.07
C PRO A 38 11.16 19.22 1.24
N LYS A 39 12.24 18.46 1.50
CA LYS A 39 12.14 17.00 1.68
C LYS A 39 10.99 16.79 2.64
N ALA A 40 9.91 16.14 2.19
CA ALA A 40 8.75 15.91 3.03
C ALA A 40 9.29 15.31 4.32
N ASP A 41 9.18 16.06 5.43
CA ASP A 41 9.81 15.62 6.67
C ASP A 41 9.29 14.21 6.92
N THR A 42 10.17 13.29 7.28
CA THR A 42 9.77 11.89 7.45
C THR A 42 8.72 11.73 8.56
N ASN A 43 8.50 12.81 9.33
CA ASN A 43 7.52 12.98 10.40
C ASN A 43 6.39 13.98 10.06
N ALA A 44 6.48 14.76 8.97
CA ALA A 44 5.39 15.61 8.52
C ALA A 44 4.28 14.73 7.97
N GLY A 45 3.17 14.66 8.69
CA GLY A 45 2.03 13.80 8.35
C GLY A 45 1.78 12.67 9.34
N PHE A 46 2.52 12.58 10.46
CA PHE A 46 2.09 11.72 11.55
C PHE A 46 0.83 12.29 12.22
N MET A 47 -0.27 11.55 12.13
CA MET A 47 -1.48 11.85 12.90
C MET A 47 -1.48 10.95 14.13
N ILE A 48 -1.48 11.56 15.31
CA ILE A 48 -1.49 10.86 16.60
C ILE A 48 -2.89 10.94 17.18
N TRP A 49 -3.38 9.83 17.70
CA TRP A 49 -4.66 9.73 18.40
C TRP A 49 -4.48 9.06 19.78
N PRO A 50 -5.01 9.65 20.86
CA PRO A 50 -5.71 10.94 20.95
C PRO A 50 -4.75 12.15 20.88
N MET A 51 -5.22 13.29 20.36
CA MET A 51 -4.39 14.49 20.18
C MET A 51 -3.83 15.07 21.50
N GLY A 52 -4.49 14.82 22.63
CA GLY A 52 -4.07 15.31 23.95
C GLY A 52 -2.88 14.56 24.58
N GLU A 53 -2.54 13.37 24.08
CA GLU A 53 -1.47 12.52 24.64
C GLU A 53 -0.22 12.47 23.74
N THR A 54 -0.13 13.33 22.73
CA THR A 54 0.94 13.33 21.72
C THR A 54 2.35 13.32 22.30
N PHE A 55 2.58 14.05 23.40
CA PHE A 55 3.90 14.21 24.02
C PHE A 55 4.25 13.11 25.03
N THR A 56 3.27 12.40 25.59
CA THR A 56 3.50 11.37 26.62
C THR A 56 3.66 9.97 26.02
N MET A 57 3.26 9.79 24.75
CA MET A 57 3.25 8.50 24.08
C MET A 57 4.62 8.09 23.54
N LYS A 58 5.07 6.88 23.90
CA LYS A 58 6.30 6.27 23.38
C LYS A 58 6.00 5.42 22.15
N PHE A 59 6.26 5.95 20.95
CA PHE A 59 5.90 5.27 19.70
C PHE A 59 6.76 4.04 19.36
N LYS A 60 7.92 3.86 20.02
CA LYS A 60 8.86 2.77 19.72
C LYS A 60 8.34 1.39 20.16
N THR A 61 7.47 1.34 21.17
CA THR A 61 6.87 0.09 21.67
C THR A 61 5.63 -0.33 20.88
N PHE A 62 5.12 0.52 19.99
CA PHE A 62 3.86 0.28 19.30
C PHE A 62 4.01 -0.76 18.19
N SER A 63 2.97 -1.56 18.01
CA SER A 63 2.93 -2.58 16.98
C SER A 63 2.50 -1.98 15.65
N ALA A 64 3.27 -2.25 14.59
CA ALA A 64 2.91 -1.82 13.24
C ALA A 64 1.81 -2.69 12.64
N VAL A 65 0.77 -2.05 12.14
CA VAL A 65 -0.36 -2.62 11.39
C VAL A 65 -0.40 -1.97 10.01
N TYR A 66 -0.45 -2.80 8.98
CA TYR A 66 -0.59 -2.36 7.60
C TYR A 66 -1.97 -2.78 7.08
N PRO A 67 -2.56 -2.02 6.13
CA PRO A 67 -3.81 -2.41 5.48
C PRO A 67 -3.75 -3.81 4.86
N ASN A 68 -2.61 -4.21 4.28
CA ASN A 68 -2.37 -5.55 3.73
C ASN A 68 -2.63 -6.71 4.69
N TYR A 69 -2.57 -6.49 6.01
CA TYR A 69 -2.77 -7.56 6.99
C TYR A 69 -4.23 -8.02 7.05
N LEU A 70 -5.16 -7.09 6.77
CA LEU A 70 -6.61 -7.26 6.84
C LEU A 70 -7.23 -7.55 5.47
N ASP A 71 -6.46 -7.45 4.40
CA ASP A 71 -6.95 -7.49 3.03
C ASP A 71 -7.31 -8.92 2.58
N SER A 72 -8.55 -9.16 2.17
CA SER A 72 -9.00 -10.47 1.68
C SER A 72 -8.39 -10.84 0.33
N ASP A 73 -8.18 -9.84 -0.52
CA ASP A 73 -7.78 -10.04 -1.92
C ASP A 73 -6.31 -10.46 -2.03
N LYS A 74 -5.53 -10.19 -0.97
CA LYS A 74 -4.11 -10.52 -0.89
C LYS A 74 -3.88 -11.86 -0.23
N THR A 75 -2.93 -12.64 -0.76
CA THR A 75 -2.52 -13.90 -0.15
C THR A 75 -1.63 -13.71 1.09
N VAL A 76 -1.38 -14.79 1.83
CA VAL A 76 -0.47 -14.77 3.00
C VAL A 76 0.95 -14.33 2.60
N LYS A 77 1.41 -14.74 1.41
CA LYS A 77 2.71 -14.33 0.84
C LYS A 77 2.78 -12.81 0.64
N LEU A 78 1.68 -12.19 0.19
CA LEU A 78 1.55 -10.76 -0.03
C LEU A 78 1.32 -9.93 1.24
N GLY A 79 1.23 -10.58 2.40
CA GLY A 79 1.17 -9.90 3.70
C GLY A 79 -0.09 -10.14 4.52
N ARG A 80 -1.09 -10.87 4.01
CA ARG A 80 -2.29 -11.18 4.81
C ARG A 80 -1.90 -11.93 6.09
N ARG A 81 -2.52 -11.56 7.23
CA ARG A 81 -2.25 -12.15 8.55
C ARG A 81 -3.47 -12.83 9.17
N ILE A 82 -4.63 -12.70 8.55
CA ILE A 82 -5.91 -13.24 9.02
C ILE A 82 -6.45 -14.24 8.00
N ALA A 83 -7.33 -15.14 8.43
CA ALA A 83 -8.08 -16.02 7.55
C ALA A 83 -8.91 -15.19 6.55
N ALA A 84 -9.07 -15.70 5.32
CA ALA A 84 -9.80 -14.98 4.27
C ALA A 84 -11.27 -14.72 4.63
N LYS A 85 -11.88 -15.54 5.49
CA LYS A 85 -13.27 -15.40 5.95
C LYS A 85 -13.47 -14.18 6.85
N ASP A 86 -12.47 -13.87 7.67
CA ASP A 86 -12.53 -12.73 8.61
C ASP A 86 -11.83 -11.50 8.03
N ALA A 87 -11.27 -11.60 6.82
CA ALA A 87 -10.59 -10.51 6.14
C ALA A 87 -11.59 -9.60 5.41
N VAL A 88 -11.19 -8.37 5.18
CA VAL A 88 -12.01 -7.33 4.56
C VAL A 88 -11.40 -6.97 3.20
N PRO A 89 -12.19 -6.84 2.11
CA PRO A 89 -11.65 -6.49 0.80
C PRO A 89 -11.22 -5.02 0.76
N GLY A 90 -10.03 -4.73 0.24
CA GLY A 90 -9.53 -3.37 0.06
C GLY A 90 -9.66 -2.45 1.31
N PRO A 91 -9.09 -2.82 2.46
CA PRO A 91 -9.09 -1.97 3.65
C PRO A 91 -8.19 -0.75 3.42
N THR A 92 -8.61 0.44 3.84
CA THR A 92 -7.74 1.63 3.81
C THR A 92 -7.17 1.93 5.18
N MET A 93 -6.09 2.72 5.25
CA MET A 93 -5.56 3.16 6.53
C MET A 93 -6.55 4.05 7.30
N GLN A 94 -7.39 4.82 6.60
CA GLN A 94 -8.49 5.57 7.22
C GLN A 94 -9.53 4.64 7.88
N ASP A 95 -9.85 3.49 7.26
CA ASP A 95 -10.75 2.50 7.86
C ASP A 95 -10.19 1.96 9.18
N ILE A 96 -8.89 1.68 9.21
CA ILE A 96 -8.19 1.20 10.41
C ILE A 96 -8.20 2.28 11.51
N HIS A 97 -7.95 3.53 11.14
CA HIS A 97 -8.05 4.66 12.06
C HIS A 97 -9.43 4.76 12.69
N GLU A 98 -10.50 4.81 11.89
CA GLU A 98 -11.87 4.94 12.39
C GLU A 98 -12.25 3.76 13.30
N ALA A 99 -11.83 2.54 12.94
CA ALA A 99 -12.06 1.36 13.78
C ALA A 99 -11.31 1.45 15.12
N LEU A 100 -10.06 1.92 15.13
CA LEU A 100 -9.28 2.10 16.36
C LEU A 100 -9.83 3.23 17.23
N VAL A 101 -10.37 4.30 16.62
CA VAL A 101 -11.07 5.37 17.34
C VAL A 101 -12.30 4.81 18.05
N ARG A 102 -13.12 4.00 17.38
CA ARG A 102 -14.29 3.35 18.02
C ARG A 102 -13.93 2.43 19.17
N LEU A 103 -12.78 1.75 19.07
CA LEU A 103 -12.25 0.88 20.11
C LEU A 103 -11.52 1.66 21.23
N ASN A 104 -11.43 2.99 21.13
CA ASN A 104 -10.67 3.85 22.05
C ASN A 104 -9.23 3.37 22.27
N VAL A 105 -8.58 2.88 21.21
CA VAL A 105 -7.20 2.43 21.25
C VAL A 105 -6.29 3.56 20.73
N ARG A 106 -5.24 3.84 21.50
CA ARG A 106 -4.26 4.86 21.13
C ARG A 106 -3.39 4.38 19.96
N HIS A 107 -3.20 5.23 18.98
CA HIS A 107 -2.49 4.86 17.76
C HIS A 107 -1.90 6.07 17.02
N VAL A 108 -0.96 5.79 16.12
CA VAL A 108 -0.30 6.78 15.27
C VAL A 108 -0.34 6.35 13.82
N ILE A 109 -0.74 7.26 12.95
CA ILE A 109 -0.85 7.04 11.51
C ILE A 109 0.38 7.60 10.83
N GLN A 110 0.90 6.84 9.87
CA GLN A 110 2.04 7.19 9.04
C GLN A 110 1.65 7.02 7.57
N PRO A 111 1.13 8.07 6.91
CA PRO A 111 0.56 7.98 5.56
C PRO A 111 1.58 7.64 4.50
N HIS A 112 2.81 8.15 4.63
CA HIS A 112 3.85 7.97 3.61
C HIS A 112 4.59 6.62 3.70
N LYS A 113 4.22 5.73 4.62
CA LYS A 113 4.90 4.43 4.81
C LYS A 113 4.10 3.31 4.13
N GLY A 114 4.68 2.73 3.08
CA GLY A 114 4.13 1.55 2.42
C GLY A 114 4.67 0.22 2.96
N TYR A 115 4.01 -0.88 2.61
CA TYR A 115 4.41 -2.23 2.99
C TYR A 115 5.45 -2.79 2.00
N SER A 116 6.57 -3.34 2.50
CA SER A 116 7.68 -3.73 1.64
C SER A 116 7.43 -4.97 0.78
N ARG A 117 6.56 -5.91 1.21
CA ARG A 117 6.34 -7.16 0.46
C ARG A 117 5.42 -7.02 -0.75
N ASP A 118 4.74 -5.88 -0.89
CA ASP A 118 3.78 -5.65 -1.96
C ASP A 118 4.03 -4.30 -2.61
N ALA A 119 4.57 -4.36 -3.83
CA ALA A 119 4.93 -3.18 -4.60
C ALA A 119 3.71 -2.38 -5.06
N SER A 120 2.59 -3.04 -5.35
CA SER A 120 1.35 -2.38 -5.81
C SER A 120 0.72 -1.58 -4.69
N SER A 121 0.59 -2.19 -3.50
CA SER A 121 0.01 -1.49 -2.33
C SER A 121 0.89 -0.37 -1.81
N ARG A 122 2.19 -0.37 -2.11
CA ARG A 122 3.09 0.73 -1.75
C ARG A 122 2.69 2.04 -2.42
N TRP A 123 2.07 1.99 -3.60
CA TRP A 123 1.65 3.15 -4.37
C TRP A 123 0.15 3.41 -4.29
N ASP A 124 -0.68 2.37 -4.38
CA ASP A 124 -2.14 2.52 -4.43
C ASP A 124 -2.77 2.78 -3.05
N ASN A 125 -2.24 2.14 -2.00
CA ASN A 125 -2.77 2.27 -0.64
C ASN A 125 -1.63 2.38 0.39
N PRO A 126 -0.85 3.49 0.35
CA PRO A 126 0.19 3.74 1.32
C PRO A 126 -0.42 4.04 2.70
N GLY A 127 0.22 3.55 3.75
CA GLY A 127 -0.23 3.79 5.11
C GLY A 127 0.25 2.72 6.07
N ARG A 128 0.77 3.17 7.21
CA ARG A 128 1.09 2.34 8.37
C ARG A 128 0.46 2.92 9.61
N VAL A 129 -0.15 2.08 10.42
CA VAL A 129 -0.70 2.47 11.72
C VAL A 129 0.09 1.79 12.82
N LEU A 130 0.62 2.54 13.76
CA LEU A 130 1.27 2.05 14.96
C LEU A 130 0.24 2.01 16.08
N VAL A 131 0.04 0.84 16.69
CA VAL A 131 -0.99 0.63 17.71
C VAL A 131 -0.36 0.27 19.05
N ASP A 132 -0.87 0.88 20.11
CA ASP A 132 -0.50 0.56 21.49
C ASP A 132 -1.25 -0.71 21.95
N LEU A 133 -0.54 -1.84 22.01
CA LEU A 133 -1.12 -3.11 22.46
C LEU A 133 -1.26 -3.17 24.00
N GLU A 134 -0.34 -2.54 24.74
CA GLU A 134 -0.43 -2.48 26.20
C GLU A 134 -1.61 -1.62 26.63
N GLY A 135 -1.81 -0.48 25.96
CA GLY A 135 -2.98 0.37 26.16
C GLY A 135 -4.29 -0.35 25.81
N ALA A 136 -4.33 -1.08 24.68
CA ALA A 136 -5.52 -1.84 24.29
C ALA A 136 -5.88 -2.95 25.30
N THR A 137 -4.88 -3.56 25.93
CA THR A 137 -5.07 -4.56 27.00
C THR A 137 -5.66 -3.93 28.25
N LYS A 138 -5.08 -2.80 28.69
CA LYS A 138 -5.57 -2.06 29.87
C LYS A 138 -7.02 -1.59 29.71
N ASN A 139 -7.40 -1.26 28.48
CA ASN A 139 -8.77 -0.84 28.14
C ASN A 139 -9.76 -2.01 28.04
N GLY A 140 -9.33 -3.27 28.27
CA GLY A 140 -10.19 -4.45 28.19
C GLY A 140 -10.62 -4.82 26.77
N VAL A 141 -9.98 -4.24 25.74
CA VAL A 141 -10.29 -4.53 24.34
C VAL A 141 -9.63 -5.85 23.90
N LEU A 142 -8.55 -6.25 24.56
CA LEU A 142 -7.82 -7.49 24.31
C LEU A 142 -7.74 -8.31 25.59
N ASP A 143 -8.03 -9.60 25.46
CA ASP A 143 -7.86 -10.57 26.53
C ASP A 143 -6.44 -11.14 26.40
N MET A 144 -5.57 -10.84 27.36
CA MET A 144 -4.23 -11.42 27.39
C MET A 144 -4.27 -12.83 27.97
N SER A 145 -3.43 -13.72 27.43
CA SER A 145 -3.05 -14.95 28.14
C SER A 145 -2.31 -14.54 29.43
N PRO A 146 -2.49 -15.25 30.55
CA PRO A 146 -1.78 -14.97 31.80
C PRO A 146 -0.25 -14.91 31.67
N ASP A 147 0.32 -15.46 30.60
CA ASP A 147 1.77 -15.53 30.37
C ASP A 147 2.39 -14.27 29.73
N GLY A 148 1.58 -13.27 29.33
CA GLY A 148 2.07 -11.98 28.83
C GLY A 148 2.84 -12.03 27.49
N ALA A 149 2.92 -13.19 26.84
CA ALA A 149 3.60 -13.37 25.57
C ALA A 149 2.72 -12.88 24.40
N TYR A 150 3.25 -11.94 23.61
CA TYR A 150 2.70 -11.64 22.30
C TYR A 150 3.07 -12.77 21.34
N ASP A 151 2.17 -13.73 21.14
CA ASP A 151 2.38 -14.83 20.19
C ASP A 151 2.54 -14.30 18.76
N MET A 152 3.80 -14.11 18.37
CA MET A 152 4.24 -13.98 16.99
C MET A 152 4.47 -15.36 16.36
N ASP A 153 4.44 -16.43 17.14
CA ASP A 153 4.66 -17.78 16.64
C ASP A 153 3.38 -18.36 16.03
N ASP A 154 3.47 -18.67 14.74
CA ASP A 154 2.67 -19.69 14.10
C ASP A 154 3.12 -21.05 14.66
N SER A 155 2.89 -21.31 15.95
CA SER A 155 3.15 -22.61 16.56
C SER A 155 2.38 -23.64 15.75
N ILE A 156 3.15 -24.47 15.04
CA ILE A 156 2.68 -25.68 14.38
C ILE A 156 1.91 -26.45 15.46
N PRO A 157 0.64 -26.83 15.24
CA PRO A 157 -0.06 -27.68 16.19
C PRO A 157 0.82 -28.91 16.42
N ASP A 158 1.24 -29.13 17.66
CA ASP A 158 1.85 -30.40 18.04
C ASP A 158 0.91 -31.49 17.52
N MET A 159 1.44 -32.40 16.70
CA MET A 159 0.70 -33.57 16.21
C MET A 159 0.43 -34.46 17.42
N VAL A 160 -0.65 -34.18 18.14
CA VAL A 160 -1.15 -35.01 19.24
C VAL A 160 -2.10 -36.03 18.66
N ASP A 161 -1.91 -37.29 19.05
CA ASP A 161 -2.57 -38.47 18.51
C ASP A 161 -4.12 -38.41 18.58
N GLU A 162 -4.73 -39.09 17.62
CA GLU A 162 -6.10 -38.95 17.09
C GLU A 162 -7.25 -39.20 18.08
N GLU A 163 -6.98 -39.64 19.32
CA GLU A 163 -8.03 -40.08 20.26
C GLU A 163 -8.53 -38.99 21.24
N THR A 164 -7.94 -37.78 21.25
CA THR A 164 -8.34 -36.71 22.21
C THR A 164 -8.84 -35.43 21.53
N TYR A 165 -9.31 -35.51 20.27
CA TYR A 165 -9.49 -34.35 19.39
C TYR A 165 -10.82 -33.56 19.57
N ASP A 166 -11.86 -34.15 20.17
CA ASP A 166 -13.23 -33.65 19.95
C ASP A 166 -13.88 -32.78 21.05
N SER A 167 -13.36 -32.75 22.29
CA SER A 167 -14.10 -32.07 23.38
C SER A 167 -13.53 -30.72 23.84
N GLN A 168 -12.24 -30.43 23.60
CA GLN A 168 -11.59 -29.24 24.19
C GLN A 168 -11.19 -28.14 23.19
N ASN A 169 -11.34 -28.37 21.89
CA ASN A 169 -10.80 -27.48 20.84
C ASN A 169 -11.84 -26.61 20.10
N LYS A 170 -13.13 -26.68 20.45
CA LYS A 170 -14.16 -25.81 19.84
C LYS A 170 -14.05 -24.33 20.21
N GLY A 171 -13.21 -23.97 21.19
CA GLY A 171 -12.99 -22.58 21.62
C GLY A 171 -11.58 -22.02 21.37
N ARG A 172 -10.64 -22.78 20.78
CA ARG A 172 -9.21 -22.37 20.69
C ARG A 172 -8.80 -21.71 19.38
N CYS A 173 -9.75 -21.37 18.51
CA CYS A 173 -9.46 -20.72 17.24
C CYS A 173 -9.49 -19.19 17.30
N GLU A 174 -9.65 -18.57 18.49
CA GLU A 174 -9.45 -17.13 18.72
C GLU A 174 -7.95 -16.83 18.89
N GLY A 175 -7.22 -16.74 17.77
CA GLY A 175 -5.77 -16.52 17.79
C GLY A 175 -5.40 -15.30 18.63
N ARG A 176 -4.60 -15.51 19.70
CA ARG A 176 -4.37 -14.61 20.84
C ARG A 176 -3.63 -13.31 20.46
N GLY A 177 -3.79 -12.26 21.27
CA GLY A 177 -3.04 -11.00 21.16
C GLY A 177 -3.30 -10.20 19.87
N LYS A 178 -2.24 -9.86 19.12
CA LYS A 178 -2.34 -8.99 17.92
C LYS A 178 -3.29 -9.55 16.86
N LYS A 179 -3.39 -10.88 16.72
CA LYS A 179 -4.33 -11.51 15.77
C LYS A 179 -5.79 -11.26 16.20
N GLN A 180 -6.12 -11.28 17.51
CA GLN A 180 -7.45 -10.91 18.00
C GLN A 180 -7.78 -9.46 17.68
N LEU A 181 -6.83 -8.54 17.92
CA LEU A 181 -7.02 -7.14 17.57
C LEU A 181 -7.36 -6.99 16.08
N LEU A 182 -6.61 -7.66 15.21
CA LEU A 182 -6.84 -7.60 13.78
C LEU A 182 -8.22 -8.14 13.39
N ARG A 183 -8.70 -9.23 14.02
CA ARG A 183 -10.05 -9.75 13.78
C ARG A 183 -11.14 -8.81 14.28
N LYS A 184 -11.00 -8.26 15.49
CA LYS A 184 -11.92 -7.24 16.03
C LYS A 184 -11.96 -6.01 15.12
N LEU A 185 -10.81 -5.56 14.63
CA LEU A 185 -10.73 -4.48 13.65
C LEU A 185 -11.47 -4.83 12.36
N ALA A 186 -11.28 -6.02 11.80
CA ALA A 186 -11.97 -6.43 10.59
C ALA A 186 -13.50 -6.42 10.74
N LEU A 187 -14.01 -6.92 11.86
CA LEU A 187 -15.43 -6.86 12.20
C LEU A 187 -15.94 -5.42 12.26
N VAL A 188 -15.23 -4.53 12.96
CA VAL A 188 -15.62 -3.12 13.07
C VAL A 188 -15.55 -2.40 11.72
N ILE A 189 -14.52 -2.66 10.92
CA ILE A 189 -14.32 -2.06 9.60
C ILE A 189 -15.48 -2.38 8.66
N SER A 190 -16.01 -3.61 8.72
CA SER A 190 -17.15 -4.02 7.88
C SER A 190 -18.40 -3.16 8.10
N GLY A 191 -18.59 -2.59 9.30
CA GLY A 191 -19.73 -1.75 9.67
C GLY A 191 -19.48 -0.24 9.63
N LEU A 192 -18.41 0.24 8.99
CA LEU A 192 -18.12 1.68 8.91
C LEU A 192 -18.95 2.39 7.81
N PRO A 193 -19.60 3.53 8.11
CA PRO A 193 -20.43 4.26 7.15
C PRO A 193 -19.60 4.91 6.03
N ASN A 194 -18.39 5.39 6.33
CA ASN A 194 -17.49 5.97 5.35
C ASN A 194 -17.04 4.95 4.29
N ARG A 195 -16.95 3.69 4.70
CA ARG A 195 -16.62 2.58 3.82
C ARG A 195 -17.80 2.21 2.92
N GLN A 196 -19.01 2.13 3.47
CA GLN A 196 -20.23 1.85 2.69
C GLN A 196 -20.41 2.85 1.55
N LYS A 197 -20.29 4.15 1.83
CA LYS A 197 -20.34 5.21 0.79
C LYS A 197 -19.32 5.01 -0.32
N ARG A 198 -18.09 4.61 0.03
CA ARG A 198 -17.03 4.32 -0.94
C ARG A 198 -17.33 3.10 -1.80
N LEU A 199 -17.82 2.02 -1.18
CA LEU A 199 -18.18 0.81 -1.88
C LEU A 199 -19.35 1.05 -2.84
N GLU A 200 -20.38 1.79 -2.39
CA GLU A 200 -21.49 2.21 -3.25
C GLU A 200 -21.01 3.07 -4.43
N GLY A 201 -20.11 4.03 -4.20
CA GLY A 201 -19.51 4.83 -5.25
C GLY A 201 -18.74 3.98 -6.27
N LYS A 202 -17.93 3.02 -5.80
CA LYS A 202 -17.22 2.07 -6.67
C LYS A 202 -18.18 1.18 -7.46
N MET A 203 -19.24 0.68 -6.83
CA MET A 203 -20.25 -0.16 -7.48
C MET A 203 -20.97 0.59 -8.60
N LYS A 204 -21.33 1.86 -8.37
CA LYS A 204 -21.95 2.73 -9.40
C LYS A 204 -21.02 2.93 -10.61
N LEU A 205 -19.75 3.26 -10.37
CA LEU A 205 -18.77 3.41 -11.46
C LEU A 205 -18.60 2.12 -12.26
N LEU A 206 -18.50 0.97 -11.58
CA LEU A 206 -18.40 -0.32 -12.24
C LEU A 206 -19.66 -0.68 -13.04
N GLU A 207 -20.85 -0.28 -12.59
CA GLU A 207 -22.10 -0.48 -13.32
C GLU A 207 -22.17 0.41 -14.58
N GLU A 208 -21.77 1.69 -14.46
CA GLU A 208 -21.66 2.61 -15.59
C GLU A 208 -20.65 2.11 -16.64
N GLU A 209 -19.49 1.61 -16.21
CA GLU A 209 -18.50 1.02 -17.12
C GLU A 209 -19.03 -0.25 -17.80
N LYS A 210 -19.76 -1.10 -17.08
CA LYS A 210 -20.38 -2.30 -17.67
C LYS A 210 -21.46 -1.93 -18.69
N LEU A 211 -22.26 -0.90 -18.41
CA LEU A 211 -23.31 -0.44 -19.31
C LEU A 211 -22.69 0.12 -20.59
N LYS A 212 -21.68 1.00 -20.49
CA LYS A 212 -20.90 1.51 -21.62
C LYS A 212 -20.25 0.39 -22.43
N ALA A 213 -19.61 -0.58 -21.77
CA ALA A 213 -19.01 -1.72 -22.45
C ALA A 213 -20.05 -2.60 -23.17
N SER A 214 -21.27 -2.72 -22.62
CA SER A 214 -22.36 -3.46 -23.27
C SER A 214 -22.90 -2.72 -24.50
N GLU A 215 -22.99 -1.40 -24.45
CA GLU A 215 -23.39 -0.54 -25.57
C GLU A 215 -22.35 -0.58 -26.69
N GLU A 216 -21.06 -0.50 -26.36
CA GLU A 216 -19.96 -0.66 -27.32
C GLU A 216 -20.02 -2.03 -28.01
N ARG A 217 -20.25 -3.12 -27.25
CA ARG A 217 -20.40 -4.47 -27.81
C ARG A 217 -21.62 -4.56 -28.74
N LYS A 218 -22.75 -3.96 -28.38
CA LYS A 218 -23.96 -3.93 -29.24
C LYS A 218 -23.71 -3.13 -30.52
N ASN A 219 -23.01 -2.00 -30.44
CA ASN A 219 -22.64 -1.18 -31.59
C ASN A 219 -21.65 -1.84 -32.55
N ILE A 220 -20.73 -2.67 -32.04
CA ILE A 220 -19.82 -3.46 -32.87
C ILE A 220 -20.59 -4.60 -33.56
N GLY A 221 -21.50 -5.27 -32.84
CA GLY A 221 -22.34 -6.34 -33.39
C GLY A 221 -23.27 -5.88 -34.51
N SER A 222 -23.88 -4.70 -34.37
CA SER A 222 -24.75 -4.13 -35.42
C SER A 222 -23.99 -3.66 -36.66
N LYS A 223 -22.72 -3.22 -36.52
CA LYS A 223 -21.86 -2.89 -37.68
C LYS A 223 -21.38 -4.13 -38.43
N ALA A 224 -21.17 -5.26 -37.75
CA ALA A 224 -20.80 -6.52 -38.40
C ALA A 224 -21.97 -7.16 -39.18
N GLY A 225 -23.21 -6.99 -38.70
CA GLY A 225 -24.42 -7.50 -39.37
C GLY A 225 -24.75 -6.82 -40.71
N THR A 226 -24.43 -5.54 -40.88
CA THR A 226 -24.73 -4.78 -42.10
C THR A 226 -23.74 -5.05 -43.25
N ALA A 227 -22.58 -5.65 -42.98
CA ALA A 227 -21.57 -5.95 -44.00
C ALA A 227 -21.81 -7.28 -44.77
N MET A 228 -22.75 -8.13 -44.33
CA MET A 228 -22.99 -9.45 -44.94
C MET A 228 -24.24 -9.57 -45.82
N SER A 229 -25.03 -8.50 -46.03
CA SER A 229 -26.25 -8.55 -46.87
C SER A 229 -26.08 -7.96 -48.29
N GLY A 230 -24.85 -7.69 -48.74
CA GLY A 230 -24.57 -6.99 -50.00
C GLY A 230 -23.76 -7.78 -51.04
N ALA A 231 -23.99 -9.07 -51.23
CA ALA A 231 -23.30 -9.86 -52.27
C ALA A 231 -24.21 -10.90 -52.93
N GLY A 232 -25.37 -10.46 -53.43
CA GLY A 232 -26.34 -11.30 -54.12
C GLY A 232 -26.56 -10.89 -55.58
N GLY A 233 -25.74 -11.46 -56.48
CA GLY A 233 -26.16 -11.87 -57.83
C GLY A 233 -26.47 -10.81 -58.89
N ASN A 234 -25.55 -10.61 -59.85
CA ASN A 234 -25.95 -10.39 -61.25
C ASN A 234 -24.83 -10.75 -62.25
N ARG A 235 -24.64 -12.05 -62.55
CA ARG A 235 -23.82 -12.48 -63.70
C ARG A 235 -24.64 -12.40 -64.97
N LYS A 236 -24.53 -11.25 -65.65
CA LYS A 236 -24.97 -11.03 -67.04
C LYS A 236 -24.26 -12.00 -67.98
N LYS A 237 -24.97 -13.02 -68.47
CA LYS A 237 -24.56 -13.85 -69.60
C LYS A 237 -24.95 -13.11 -70.88
N LYS A 238 -24.00 -12.50 -71.59
CA LYS A 238 -24.26 -11.83 -72.87
C LYS A 238 -23.19 -12.18 -73.92
N GLY A 239 -23.61 -13.03 -74.87
CA GLY A 239 -23.13 -13.09 -76.26
C GLY A 239 -21.78 -13.75 -76.52
N LYS A 240 -21.42 -14.15 -77.74
CA LYS A 240 -22.12 -14.35 -79.01
C LYS A 240 -21.07 -14.94 -79.99
N LYS A 241 -21.52 -15.82 -80.89
CA LYS A 241 -21.10 -15.97 -82.31
C LYS A 241 -19.89 -16.84 -82.74
N LYS A 242 -20.18 -17.55 -83.86
CA LYS A 242 -19.34 -17.99 -85.00
C LYS A 242 -18.51 -19.27 -84.77
N GLN A 243 -18.46 -20.26 -85.66
CA GLN A 243 -18.72 -20.34 -87.12
C GLN A 243 -19.55 -21.57 -87.47
#